data_AF-A0A957X915-F1
#
_entry.id   AF-A0A957X915-F1
#
_cell.length_a   1.000
_cell.length_b   1.000
_cell.length_c   1.000
_cell.angle_alpha   90.00
_cell.angle_beta   90.00
_cell.angle_gamma   90.00
#
_symmetry.space_group_name_H-M   'P 1'
#
loop_
_entity.id
_entity.type
_entity.pdbx_description
1 polymer ?
#
loop_
_entity_poly.entity_id
_entity_poly.type
_entity_poly.pdbx_seq_one_letter_code
_entity_poly.pdbx_strand_id
1 'polypeptide(L)'
;IFKVEMHAPGICVEAEHEGKGILYADGDTKGVVYDTREVADSDQNFVYGGFQAKNREFIDAVKTGTQPPSCFSDALKTMEVAERILAQALLGS
;
A
#
# COMPACT_ATOMS: atom_id res chain seq x y z
N ILE A 1 -7.88 -10.97 -6.91
CA ILE A 1 -7.12 -11.04 -5.63
C ILE A 1 -5.79 -10.36 -5.90
N PHE A 2 -5.52 -9.23 -5.26
CA PHE A 2 -4.27 -8.49 -5.44
C PHE A 2 -3.29 -8.91 -4.34
N LYS A 3 -2.18 -9.52 -4.73
CA LYS A 3 -1.11 -9.96 -3.83
C LYS A 3 0.20 -9.35 -4.31
N VAL A 4 1.04 -8.95 -3.38
CA VAL A 4 2.35 -8.38 -3.65
C VAL A 4 3.42 -9.14 -2.89
N GLU A 5 4.60 -9.23 -3.49
CA GLU A 5 5.80 -9.75 -2.86
C GLU A 5 6.86 -8.67 -2.91
N MET A 6 7.55 -8.44 -1.79
CA MET A 6 8.57 -7.41 -1.66
C MET A 6 9.84 -8.04 -1.06
N HIS A 7 10.99 -7.80 -1.69
CA HIS A 7 12.28 -8.34 -1.24
C HIS A 7 13.28 -7.24 -0.90
N ALA A 8 14.05 -7.48 0.15
CA ALA A 8 15.24 -6.73 0.53
C ALA A 8 16.32 -7.71 1.03
N PRO A 9 17.60 -7.30 1.15
CA PRO A 9 18.64 -8.18 1.68
C PRO A 9 18.26 -8.74 3.06
N GLY A 10 18.15 -10.07 3.17
CA GLY A 10 17.79 -10.77 4.41
C GLY A 10 16.31 -10.71 4.81
N ILE A 11 15.43 -10.10 4.00
CA ILE A 11 14.01 -9.92 4.29
C ILE A 11 13.15 -10.19 3.05
N CYS A 12 12.03 -10.91 3.22
CA CYS A 12 10.99 -11.10 2.22
C CYS A 12 9.61 -10.83 2.85
N VAL A 13 8.71 -10.24 2.08
CA VAL A 13 7.31 -10.02 2.50
C VAL A 13 6.38 -10.51 1.43
N GLU A 14 5.42 -11.35 1.81
CA GLU A 14 4.23 -11.66 1.01
C GLU A 14 3.04 -10.93 1.63
N ALA A 15 2.32 -10.11 0.87
CA ALA A 15 1.20 -9.35 1.41
C ALA A 15 -0.04 -9.38 0.53
N GLU A 16 -1.19 -9.50 1.18
CA GLU A 16 -2.51 -9.34 0.62
C GLU A 16 -3.25 -8.29 1.46
N HIS A 17 -3.65 -7.20 0.81
CA HIS A 17 -4.15 -5.98 1.45
C HIS A 17 -5.48 -6.11 2.20
N GLU A 18 -6.29 -7.14 1.95
CA GLU A 18 -7.57 -7.38 2.65
C GLU A 18 -7.52 -8.55 3.65
N GLY A 19 -6.35 -9.17 3.79
CA GLY A 19 -6.18 -10.45 4.46
C GLY A 19 -4.98 -10.43 5.39
N LYS A 20 -3.84 -10.95 4.91
CA LYS A 20 -2.64 -11.15 5.74
C LYS A 20 -1.37 -10.75 5.01
N GLY A 21 -0.42 -10.23 5.77
CA GLY A 21 0.99 -10.13 5.40
C GLY A 21 1.82 -11.17 6.13
N ILE A 22 2.84 -11.73 5.48
CA ILE A 22 3.81 -12.64 6.07
C ILE A 22 5.19 -12.04 5.85
N LEU A 23 5.89 -11.75 6.95
CA LEU A 23 7.25 -11.21 6.95
C LEU A 23 8.24 -12.32 7.28
N TYR A 24 9.16 -12.59 6.37
CA TYR A 24 10.31 -13.47 6.59
C TYR A 24 11.55 -12.60 6.78
N ALA A 25 12.24 -12.70 7.91
CA ALA A 25 13.43 -11.92 8.20
C ALA A 25 14.50 -12.78 8.88
N ASP A 26 15.78 -12.41 8.72
CA ASP A 26 16.90 -13.00 9.46
C ASP A 26 17.02 -14.53 9.36
N GLY A 27 16.67 -15.08 8.19
CA GLY A 27 16.71 -16.53 7.92
C GLY A 27 15.50 -17.30 8.47
N ASP A 28 14.46 -16.61 8.94
CA ASP A 28 13.19 -17.25 9.29
C ASP A 28 12.48 -17.77 8.04
N THR A 29 12.13 -19.06 8.07
CA THR A 29 11.39 -19.75 7.00
C THR A 29 9.92 -19.95 7.31
N LYS A 30 9.47 -19.61 8.52
CA LYS A 30 8.06 -19.69 8.92
C LYS A 30 7.32 -18.39 8.66
N GLY A 31 7.98 -17.27 8.93
CA GLY A 31 7.45 -15.93 8.73
C GLY A 31 6.53 -15.49 9.87
N VAL A 32 6.52 -14.19 10.13
CA VAL A 32 5.62 -13.53 11.08
C VAL A 32 4.37 -13.09 10.34
N VAL A 33 3.21 -13.56 10.79
CA VAL A 33 1.91 -13.27 10.19
C VAL A 33 1.31 -12.03 10.82
N TYR A 34 0.84 -11.11 9.98
CA TYR A 34 0.08 -9.92 10.35
C TYR A 34 -1.31 -10.00 9.69
N ASP A 35 -2.37 -10.16 10.47
CA ASP A 35 -3.75 -10.05 9.97
C ASP A 35 -4.20 -8.59 9.96
N THR A 36 -4.81 -8.15 8.86
CA THR A 36 -5.26 -6.76 8.71
C THR A 36 -6.27 -6.34 9.77
N ARG A 37 -7.12 -7.26 10.23
CA ARG A 37 -8.13 -7.00 11.28
C ARG A 37 -7.49 -6.84 12.64
N GLU A 38 -6.51 -7.69 12.95
CA GLU A 38 -5.77 -7.61 14.21
C GLU A 38 -4.92 -6.34 14.28
N VAL A 39 -4.24 -6.00 13.17
CA VAL A 39 -3.42 -4.79 13.08
C VAL A 39 -4.28 -3.52 13.17
N ALA A 40 -5.46 -3.54 12.56
CA ALA A 40 -6.40 -2.41 12.58
C ALA A 40 -7.31 -2.37 13.82
N ASP A 41 -7.23 -3.38 14.69
CA ASP A 41 -8.12 -3.58 15.85
C ASP A 41 -9.62 -3.48 15.46
N SER A 42 -9.99 -4.06 14.31
CA SER A 42 -11.35 -3.97 13.78
C SER A 42 -11.67 -5.01 12.71
N ASP A 43 -12.86 -5.60 12.80
CA ASP A 43 -13.43 -6.48 11.77
C ASP A 43 -14.17 -5.71 10.64
N GLN A 44 -14.21 -4.39 10.71
CA GLN A 44 -14.94 -3.57 9.75
C GLN A 44 -14.07 -3.26 8.52
N ASN A 45 -14.55 -3.60 7.33
CA ASN A 45 -13.80 -3.43 6.08
C ASN A 45 -13.32 -1.99 5.82
N PHE A 46 -14.17 -1.00 6.13
CA PHE A 46 -13.78 0.39 5.96
C PHE A 46 -12.68 0.85 6.94
N VAL A 47 -12.42 0.08 8.00
CA VAL A 47 -11.35 0.31 8.98
C VAL A 47 -10.09 -0.45 8.58
N TYR A 48 -10.13 -1.79 8.50
CA TYR A 48 -8.95 -2.60 8.19
C TYR A 48 -8.47 -2.42 6.74
N GLY A 49 -9.35 -2.03 5.82
CA GLY A 49 -8.99 -1.63 4.46
C GLY A 49 -8.40 -0.22 4.36
N GLY A 50 -8.29 0.52 5.47
CA GLY A 50 -7.64 1.84 5.52
C GLY A 50 -8.48 3.03 5.04
N PHE A 51 -9.68 2.80 4.51
CA PHE A 51 -10.55 3.85 3.95
C PHE A 51 -10.90 4.95 4.97
N GLN A 52 -11.22 4.57 6.22
CA GLN A 52 -11.54 5.53 7.28
C GLN A 52 -10.34 6.43 7.59
N ALA A 53 -9.15 5.84 7.74
CA ALA A 53 -7.93 6.58 8.04
C ALA A 53 -7.61 7.56 6.92
N LYS A 54 -7.75 7.13 5.66
CA LYS A 54 -7.50 8.00 4.50
C LYS A 54 -8.50 9.15 4.38
N ASN A 55 -9.78 8.89 4.64
CA ASN A 55 -10.80 9.94 4.68
C ASN A 55 -10.56 10.93 5.83
N ARG A 56 -10.13 10.43 7.00
CA ARG A 56 -9.76 11.28 8.14
C ARG A 56 -8.59 12.19 7.78
N GLU A 57 -7.53 11.67 7.16
CA GLU A 57 -6.38 12.46 6.71
C GLU A 57 -6.80 13.62 5.80
N PHE A 58 -7.69 13.36 4.83
CA PHE A 58 -8.23 14.41 3.96
C PHE A 58 -8.99 15.48 4.75
N ILE A 59 -9.90 15.08 5.64
CA ILE A 59 -10.69 16.01 6.46
C ILE A 59 -9.77 16.87 7.33
N ASP A 60 -8.75 16.27 7.93
CA ASP A 60 -7.83 16.98 8.81
C ASP A 60 -6.98 17.97 8.02
N ALA A 61 -6.49 17.57 6.84
CA ALA A 61 -5.78 18.46 5.92
C ALA A 61 -6.62 19.69 5.50
N VAL A 62 -7.92 19.50 5.24
CA VAL A 62 -8.85 20.61 4.96
C VAL A 62 -8.99 21.53 6.17
N LYS A 63 -9.12 20.97 7.38
CA LYS A 63 -9.26 21.76 8.61
C LYS A 63 -8.01 22.55 8.97
N THR A 64 -6.83 21.99 8.71
CA THR A 64 -5.54 22.62 9.03
C THR A 64 -5.01 23.48 7.89
N GLY A 65 -5.61 23.44 6.71
CA GLY A 65 -5.12 24.14 5.52
C GLY A 65 -3.77 23.61 5.03
N THR A 66 -3.47 22.34 5.29
CA THR A 66 -2.23 21.69 4.87
C THR A 66 -2.47 20.76 3.69
N GLN A 67 -1.45 20.53 2.86
CA GLN A 67 -1.55 19.59 1.75
C GLN A 67 -1.39 18.15 2.28
N PRO A 68 -2.32 17.22 2.00
CA PRO A 68 -2.11 15.81 2.33
C PRO A 68 -1.02 15.21 1.43
N PRO A 69 -0.33 14.15 1.87
CA PRO A 69 0.72 13.52 1.08
C PRO A 69 0.20 12.99 -0.26
N SER A 70 -1.04 12.48 -0.32
CA SER A 70 -1.68 12.02 -1.57
C SER A 70 -2.39 13.13 -2.34
N CYS A 71 -1.73 14.27 -2.53
CA CYS A 71 -2.26 15.36 -3.35
C CYS A 71 -2.11 15.10 -4.85
N PHE A 72 -2.73 15.94 -5.69
CA PHE A 72 -2.60 15.79 -7.14
C PHE A 72 -1.16 15.91 -7.64
N SER A 73 -0.35 16.77 -7.04
CA SER A 73 1.07 16.87 -7.37
C SER A 73 1.84 15.58 -7.07
N ASP A 74 1.43 14.81 -6.06
CA ASP A 74 2.00 13.50 -5.78
C ASP A 74 1.50 12.44 -6.77
N ALA A 75 0.19 12.45 -7.08
CA ALA A 75 -0.40 11.55 -8.06
C ALA A 75 0.23 11.68 -9.46
N LEU A 76 0.70 12.87 -9.84
CA LEU A 76 1.40 13.10 -11.10
C LEU A 76 2.62 12.18 -11.26
N LYS A 77 3.37 11.92 -10.18
CA LYS A 77 4.55 11.05 -10.23
C LYS A 77 4.20 9.64 -10.67
N THR A 78 3.08 9.10 -10.16
CA THR A 78 2.59 7.79 -10.57
C THR A 78 2.11 7.79 -12.02
N MET A 79 1.46 8.87 -12.47
CA MET A 79 1.03 9.00 -13.86
C MET A 79 2.21 9.06 -14.83
N GLU A 80 3.28 9.79 -14.50
CA GLU A 80 4.51 9.83 -15.31
C GLU A 80 5.13 8.44 -15.49
N VAL A 81 5.15 7.62 -14.43
CA VAL A 81 5.63 6.23 -14.52
C VAL A 81 4.69 5.39 -15.38
N ALA A 82 3.38 5.51 -15.20
CA ALA A 82 2.39 4.78 -15.99
C ALA A 82 2.50 5.12 -17.49
N GLU A 83 2.68 6.39 -17.84
CA GLU A 83 2.89 6.84 -19.22
C GLU A 83 4.17 6.25 -19.82
N ARG A 84 5.28 6.21 -19.07
CA ARG A 84 6.54 5.59 -19.54
C ARG A 84 6.37 4.10 -19.81
N ILE A 85 5.70 3.38 -18.92
CA ILE A 85 5.41 1.94 -19.09
C ILE A 85 4.54 1.73 -20.34
N LEU A 86 3.48 2.53 -20.50
CA LEU A 86 2.59 2.44 -21.65
C LEU A 86 3.33 2.73 -22.97
N ALA A 87 4.16 3.77 -23.01
CA ALA A 87 4.95 4.10 -24.19
C ALA A 87 5.92 2.97 -24.58
N GLN A 88 6.61 2.37 -23.60
CA GLN A 88 7.49 1.22 -23.84
C GLN A 88 6.72 0.01 -24.37
N ALA A 89 5.53 -0.27 -23.84
CA ALA A 89 4.69 -1.38 -24.30
C ALA A 89 4.23 -1.18 -25.76
N LEU A 90 3.93 0.06 -26.17
CA LEU A 90 3.51 0.39 -27.53
C LEU A 90 4.67 0.45 -28.54
N LEU A 91 5.89 0.77 -28.09
CA LEU A 91 7.08 0.78 -28.94
C LEU A 91 7.71 -0.62 -29.10
N GLY A 92 7.46 -1.52 -28.16
CA GLY A 92 7.91 -2.92 -28.21
C GLY A 92 6.94 -3.86 -28.94
N SER A 93 5.80 -3.37 -29.42
CA SER A 93 4.78 -4.11 -30.19
C SER A 93 4.92 -3.97 -31.69
#